data_AF-A0A9N8DMQ5-F1
#
_entry.id   AF-A0A9N8DMQ5-F1
#
_cell.length_a   1.000
_cell.length_b   1.000
_cell.length_c   1.000
_cell.angle_alpha   90.00
_cell.angle_beta   90.00
_cell.angle_gamma   90.00
#
_symmetry.space_group_name_H-M   'P 1'
#
loop_
_entity.id
_entity.type
_entity.pdbx_description
1 polymer ?
#
loop_
_entity_poly.entity_id
_entity_poly.type
_entity_poly.pdbx_seq_one_letter_code
_entity_poly.pdbx_strand_id
1 'polypeptide(L)'
;MRADTNNCIDNQKDAGFDHNYEEMSPTEMLLRQLTIFRRQKNVDPSWKQQAKDGAVHPWILILYVASSFFYSAAGIVLLVHDDTLRRAVSSFYYPWTPFGIYFILQGFVTHCSDTVYIDRLSWWHPTDRICALCGILFTCSSLLVLLMNALDQYLAGIMVYLFGAILSSAAFALEWTRKAAKDIAGFALCHAAWHVFAPTGLIIMILTMK
;
A
#
# COMPACT_ATOMS: atom_id res chain seq x y z
N MET A 1 23.09 32.46 22.92
CA MET A 1 22.29 31.22 22.92
C MET A 1 22.79 30.33 21.81
N ARG A 2 23.60 29.31 22.13
CA ARG A 2 24.03 28.27 21.19
C ARG A 2 23.10 27.07 21.41
N ALA A 3 22.50 26.58 20.33
CA ALA A 3 21.64 25.39 20.36
C ALA A 3 22.52 24.15 20.29
N ASP A 4 22.35 23.25 21.26
CA ASP A 4 22.99 21.94 21.29
C ASP A 4 22.36 21.01 20.24
N THR A 5 23.02 20.87 19.10
CA THR A 5 22.74 19.83 18.10
C THR A 5 23.62 18.62 18.38
N ASN A 6 23.29 17.81 19.38
CA ASN A 6 23.90 16.51 19.61
C ASN A 6 22.96 15.67 20.46
N ASN A 7 22.07 14.88 19.85
CA ASN A 7 21.39 13.74 20.48
C ASN A 7 20.53 12.97 19.46
N CYS A 8 21.13 12.45 18.39
CA CYS A 8 20.40 11.51 17.51
C CYS A 8 21.23 10.36 16.94
N ILE A 9 22.40 10.08 17.52
CA ILE A 9 23.25 8.96 17.09
C ILE A 9 23.77 8.23 18.33
N ASP A 10 22.90 7.54 19.08
CA ASP A 10 23.39 6.60 20.11
C ASP A 10 22.47 5.41 20.41
N ASN A 11 21.43 5.15 19.60
CA ASN A 11 20.52 4.01 19.82
C ASN A 11 20.71 2.81 18.87
N GLN A 12 21.89 2.66 18.24
CA GLN A 12 22.18 1.50 17.39
C GLN A 12 23.17 0.48 17.98
N LYS A 13 23.72 0.70 19.19
CA LYS A 13 24.71 -0.20 19.78
C LYS A 13 24.18 -1.37 20.62
N ASP A 14 22.88 -1.40 20.95
CA ASP A 14 22.28 -2.47 21.78
C ASP A 14 21.46 -3.51 20.99
N ALA A 15 21.58 -3.53 19.66
CA ALA A 15 21.10 -4.67 18.90
C ALA A 15 22.22 -5.71 18.82
N GLY A 16 22.34 -6.54 19.86
CA GLY A 16 23.20 -7.72 19.89
C GLY A 16 22.94 -8.66 18.71
N PHE A 17 23.50 -8.34 17.55
CA PHE A 17 23.58 -9.20 16.39
C PHE A 17 24.90 -9.96 16.48
N ASP A 18 24.91 -10.98 17.33
CA ASP A 18 25.94 -12.01 17.21
C ASP A 18 25.84 -12.67 15.83
N HIS A 19 26.98 -12.72 15.15
CA HIS A 19 27.11 -13.12 13.75
C HIS A 19 27.11 -14.65 13.52
N ASN A 20 26.81 -15.46 14.54
CA ASN A 20 26.74 -16.92 14.41
C ASN A 20 25.37 -17.37 13.91
N TYR A 21 25.17 -17.34 12.59
CA TYR A 21 23.98 -17.88 11.93
C TYR A 21 24.04 -19.40 11.70
N GLU A 22 25.20 -20.03 11.87
CA GLU A 22 25.43 -21.42 11.50
C GLU A 22 24.91 -22.45 12.51
N GLU A 23 24.55 -22.03 13.74
CA GLU A 23 24.08 -22.94 14.80
C GLU A 23 22.62 -22.75 15.21
N MET A 24 21.87 -21.85 14.57
CA MET A 24 20.46 -21.65 14.92
C MET A 24 19.62 -22.84 14.45
N SER A 25 18.88 -23.44 15.38
CA SER A 25 17.87 -24.43 15.02
C SER A 25 16.80 -23.81 14.11
N PRO A 26 16.13 -24.59 13.24
CA PRO A 26 15.05 -24.09 12.40
C PRO A 26 13.95 -23.34 13.19
N THR A 27 13.68 -23.77 14.43
CA THR A 27 12.72 -23.14 15.34
C THR A 27 13.20 -21.76 15.83
N GLU A 28 14.48 -21.61 16.15
CA GLU A 28 15.06 -20.32 16.55
C GLU A 28 15.15 -19.37 15.37
N MET A 29 15.48 -19.87 14.17
CA MET A 29 15.46 -19.08 12.95
C MET A 29 14.04 -18.57 12.64
N LEU A 30 13.02 -19.43 12.82
CA LEU A 30 11.62 -19.06 12.70
C LEU A 30 11.22 -18.02 13.77
N LEU A 31 11.57 -18.22 15.04
CA LEU A 31 11.31 -17.28 16.13
C LEU A 31 11.99 -15.93 15.91
N ARG A 32 13.21 -15.92 15.37
CA ARG A 32 13.95 -14.69 15.06
C ARG A 32 13.35 -13.96 13.86
N GLN A 33 12.93 -14.68 12.81
CA GLN A 33 12.14 -14.11 11.72
C GLN A 33 10.81 -13.53 12.24
N LEU A 34 10.10 -14.23 13.12
CA LEU A 34 8.91 -13.73 13.80
C LEU A 34 9.21 -12.51 14.69
N THR A 35 10.41 -12.42 15.25
CA THR A 35 10.89 -11.28 16.05
C THR A 35 11.21 -10.06 15.17
N ILE A 36 11.77 -10.27 13.98
CA ILE A 36 11.95 -9.24 12.95
C ILE A 36 10.60 -8.75 12.43
N PHE A 37 9.63 -9.66 12.23
CA PHE A 37 8.23 -9.32 11.98
C PHE A 37 7.61 -8.50 13.13
N ARG A 38 7.94 -8.82 14.39
CA ARG A 38 7.54 -8.04 15.58
C ARG A 38 8.14 -6.62 15.59
N ARG A 39 9.42 -6.46 15.19
CA ARG A 39 10.10 -5.15 15.12
C ARG A 39 9.55 -4.21 14.05
N GLN A 40 8.78 -4.72 13.08
CA GLN A 40 8.10 -3.88 12.09
C GLN A 40 6.84 -3.19 12.62
N LYS A 41 6.48 -3.36 13.91
CA LYS A 41 5.47 -2.55 14.58
C LYS A 41 6.07 -1.38 15.35
N ASN A 42 5.92 -0.20 14.75
CA ASN A 42 5.90 1.10 15.44
C ASN A 42 4.58 1.83 15.12
N VAL A 43 3.45 1.13 14.98
CA VAL A 43 2.17 1.79 15.26
C VAL A 43 1.94 1.54 16.73
N ASP A 44 2.22 2.58 17.53
CA ASP A 44 2.03 2.57 18.97
C ASP A 44 0.58 2.10 19.24
N PRO A 45 0.35 1.08 20.10
CA PRO A 45 -1.00 0.64 20.49
C PRO A 45 -1.89 1.78 21.00
N SER A 46 -1.30 2.95 21.27
CA SER A 46 -2.01 4.21 21.48
C SER A 46 -2.84 4.70 20.28
N TRP A 47 -2.70 4.25 19.03
CA TRP A 47 -3.51 4.74 17.90
C TRP A 47 -5.02 4.64 18.16
N LYS A 48 -5.53 3.46 18.56
CA LYS A 48 -6.97 3.31 18.86
C LYS A 48 -7.39 4.08 20.09
N GLN A 49 -6.48 4.24 21.06
CA GLN A 49 -6.75 4.99 22.26
C GLN A 49 -6.83 6.49 21.95
N GLN A 50 -5.85 7.04 21.23
CA GLN A 50 -5.82 8.43 20.75
C GLN A 50 -7.02 8.74 19.85
N ALA A 51 -7.41 7.82 18.97
CA ALA A 51 -8.63 7.96 18.17
C ALA A 51 -9.90 8.01 19.05
N LYS A 52 -9.96 7.21 20.12
CA LYS A 52 -11.06 7.24 21.11
C LYS A 52 -11.05 8.49 21.97
N ASP A 53 -9.86 9.00 22.30
CA ASP A 53 -9.65 10.20 23.10
C ASP A 53 -9.94 11.49 22.30
N GLY A 54 -10.40 11.37 21.05
CA GLY A 54 -10.79 12.50 20.19
C GLY A 54 -9.64 13.18 19.46
N ALA A 55 -8.44 12.58 19.44
CA ALA A 55 -7.28 13.15 18.75
C ALA A 55 -7.41 13.12 17.22
N VAL A 56 -8.34 12.33 16.68
CA VAL A 56 -8.60 12.22 15.23
C VAL A 56 -10.08 12.50 14.97
N HIS A 57 -10.35 13.38 14.01
CA HIS A 57 -11.73 13.68 13.63
C HIS A 57 -12.43 12.45 13.04
N PRO A 58 -13.68 12.12 13.42
CA PRO A 58 -14.39 10.92 12.96
C PRO A 58 -14.39 10.67 11.43
N TRP A 59 -14.57 11.72 10.62
CA TRP A 59 -14.52 11.60 9.15
C TRP A 59 -13.17 11.09 8.62
N ILE A 60 -12.04 11.42 9.28
CA ILE A 60 -10.71 10.93 8.90
C ILE A 60 -10.63 9.42 9.13
N LEU A 61 -11.21 8.94 10.23
CA LEU A 61 -11.26 7.51 10.53
C LEU A 61 -12.16 6.77 9.53
N ILE A 62 -13.32 7.34 9.17
CA ILE A 62 -14.19 6.76 8.14
C ILE A 62 -13.44 6.66 6.81
N LEU A 63 -12.75 7.74 6.42
CA LEU A 63 -11.97 7.79 5.20
C LEU A 63 -10.85 6.74 5.21
N TYR A 64 -10.10 6.64 6.31
CA TYR A 64 -9.07 5.63 6.51
C TYR A 64 -9.62 4.21 6.32
N VAL A 65 -10.72 3.89 7.01
CA VAL A 65 -11.34 2.55 6.95
C VAL A 65 -11.90 2.22 5.57
N ALA A 66 -12.52 3.20 4.91
CA ALA A 66 -13.12 3.03 3.59
C ALA A 66 -12.09 3.01 2.46
N SER A 67 -10.91 3.61 2.67
CA SER A 67 -9.90 3.80 1.62
C SER A 67 -9.46 2.49 0.96
N SER A 68 -9.34 1.38 1.71
CA SER A 68 -8.95 0.07 1.18
C SER A 68 -9.89 -0.45 0.07
N PHE A 69 -11.17 -0.05 0.08
CA PHE A 69 -12.13 -0.48 -0.93
C PHE A 69 -11.99 0.23 -2.28
N PHE A 70 -11.11 1.22 -2.41
CA PHE A 70 -10.75 1.78 -3.71
C PHE A 70 -10.06 0.75 -4.60
N TYR A 71 -9.33 -0.22 -4.03
CA TYR A 71 -8.84 -1.38 -4.79
C TYR A 71 -9.99 -2.20 -5.37
N SER A 72 -11.03 -2.47 -4.57
CA SER A 72 -12.20 -3.22 -5.04
C SER A 72 -12.98 -2.45 -6.11
N ALA A 73 -13.12 -1.13 -5.96
CA ALA A 73 -13.72 -0.29 -6.99
C ALA A 73 -12.92 -0.35 -8.31
N ALA A 74 -11.59 -0.28 -8.25
CA ALA A 74 -10.75 -0.42 -9.44
C ALA A 74 -10.86 -1.81 -10.07
N GLY A 75 -10.91 -2.88 -9.26
CA GLY A 75 -11.13 -4.24 -9.73
C GLY A 75 -12.47 -4.42 -10.43
N ILE A 76 -13.56 -3.84 -9.90
CA ILE A 76 -14.88 -3.86 -10.54
C ILE A 76 -14.84 -3.13 -11.89
N VAL A 77 -14.24 -1.93 -11.94
CA VAL A 77 -14.10 -1.18 -13.20
C VAL A 77 -13.32 -1.99 -14.24
N LEU A 78 -12.25 -2.66 -13.82
CA LEU A 78 -11.45 -3.51 -14.70
C LEU A 78 -12.26 -4.70 -15.25
N LEU A 79 -13.12 -5.33 -14.44
CA LEU A 79 -14.02 -6.40 -14.89
C LEU A 79 -15.11 -5.91 -15.85
N VAL A 80 -15.72 -4.76 -15.55
CA VAL A 80 -16.79 -4.17 -16.39
C VAL A 80 -16.26 -3.73 -17.76
N HIS A 81 -14.99 -3.30 -17.82
CA HIS A 81 -14.36 -2.80 -19.04
C HIS A 81 -13.36 -3.79 -19.67
N ASP A 82 -13.45 -5.08 -19.34
CA ASP A 82 -12.55 -6.12 -19.84
C ASP A 82 -12.47 -6.14 -21.37
N ASP A 83 -13.61 -6.07 -22.07
CA ASP A 83 -13.66 -6.07 -23.54
C ASP A 83 -12.98 -4.85 -24.17
N THR A 84 -13.08 -3.67 -23.53
CA THR A 84 -12.38 -2.47 -23.99
C THR A 84 -10.87 -2.63 -23.82
N LEU A 85 -10.44 -3.15 -22.66
CA LEU A 85 -9.03 -3.39 -22.37
C LEU A 85 -8.43 -4.45 -23.31
N ARG A 86 -9.16 -5.53 -23.61
CA ARG A 86 -8.75 -6.56 -24.58
C ARG A 86 -8.57 -6.00 -25.98
N ARG A 87 -9.49 -5.14 -26.44
CA ARG A 87 -9.38 -4.48 -27.74
C ARG A 87 -8.17 -3.54 -27.81
N ALA A 88 -7.85 -2.86 -26.71
CA ALA A 88 -6.67 -1.98 -26.63
C ALA A 88 -5.33 -2.71 -26.75
N VAL A 89 -5.27 -4.02 -26.48
CA VAL A 89 -4.04 -4.82 -26.49
C VAL A 89 -4.12 -5.99 -27.48
N SER A 90 -4.88 -5.82 -28.56
CA SER A 90 -5.39 -6.85 -29.49
C SER A 90 -4.41 -7.95 -29.94
N SER A 91 -3.11 -7.73 -29.84
CA SER A 91 -2.05 -8.68 -30.20
C SER A 91 -1.67 -9.68 -29.08
N PHE A 92 -2.16 -9.48 -27.85
CA PHE A 92 -1.77 -10.29 -26.69
C PHE A 92 -2.95 -10.59 -25.77
N TYR A 93 -3.11 -11.86 -25.39
CA TYR A 93 -4.07 -12.23 -24.34
C TYR A 93 -3.51 -11.79 -22.99
N TYR A 94 -3.94 -10.61 -22.53
CA TYR A 94 -3.59 -10.13 -21.20
C TYR A 94 -4.69 -10.51 -20.19
N PRO A 95 -4.35 -11.10 -19.01
CA PRO A 95 -5.34 -11.69 -18.12
C PRO A 95 -6.02 -10.65 -17.20
N TRP A 96 -6.67 -9.65 -17.81
CA TRP A 96 -7.40 -8.59 -17.12
C TRP A 96 -8.42 -9.16 -16.09
N THR A 97 -9.25 -10.14 -16.47
CA THR A 97 -10.28 -10.69 -15.57
C THR A 97 -9.73 -11.25 -14.25
N PRO A 98 -8.71 -12.15 -14.24
CA PRO A 98 -8.04 -12.54 -13.01
C PRO A 98 -7.54 -11.37 -12.16
N PHE A 99 -7.01 -10.32 -12.80
CA PHE A 99 -6.54 -9.15 -12.08
C PHE A 99 -7.66 -8.31 -11.48
N GLY A 100 -8.81 -8.19 -12.15
CA GLY A 100 -9.98 -7.53 -11.59
C GLY A 100 -10.47 -8.22 -10.31
N ILE A 101 -10.55 -9.55 -10.31
CA ILE A 101 -10.88 -10.36 -9.13
C ILE A 101 -9.84 -10.16 -8.03
N TYR A 102 -8.57 -10.19 -8.40
CA TYR A 102 -7.46 -9.97 -7.49
C TYR A 102 -7.54 -8.61 -6.77
N PHE A 103 -7.82 -7.51 -7.49
CA PHE A 103 -7.99 -6.18 -6.89
C PHE A 103 -9.17 -6.11 -5.93
N ILE A 104 -10.26 -6.82 -6.24
CA ILE A 104 -11.41 -6.94 -5.34
C ILE A 104 -10.99 -7.60 -4.03
N LEU A 105 -10.30 -8.75 -4.10
CA LEU A 105 -9.81 -9.46 -2.93
C LEU A 105 -8.78 -8.63 -2.15
N GLN A 106 -7.90 -7.90 -2.84
CA GLN A 106 -6.92 -7.03 -2.21
C GLN A 106 -7.58 -5.99 -1.31
N GLY A 107 -8.68 -5.36 -1.74
CA GLY A 107 -9.39 -4.40 -0.88
C GLY A 107 -9.86 -4.99 0.46
N PHE A 108 -10.29 -6.25 0.48
CA PHE A 108 -10.66 -6.95 1.72
C PHE A 108 -9.44 -7.32 2.56
N VAL A 109 -8.37 -7.80 1.92
CA VAL A 109 -7.11 -8.15 2.60
C VAL A 109 -6.52 -6.93 3.29
N THR A 110 -6.42 -5.81 2.57
CA THR A 110 -5.94 -4.52 3.07
C THR A 110 -6.83 -4.01 4.21
N HIS A 111 -8.16 -4.07 4.08
CA HIS A 111 -9.06 -3.68 5.17
C HIS A 111 -8.85 -4.53 6.45
N CYS A 112 -8.69 -5.85 6.30
CA CYS A 112 -8.36 -6.72 7.42
C CYS A 112 -7.02 -6.34 8.06
N SER A 113 -5.98 -6.12 7.25
CA SER A 113 -4.65 -5.71 7.71
C SER A 113 -4.70 -4.38 8.48
N ASP A 114 -5.23 -3.34 7.85
CA ASP A 114 -5.06 -1.95 8.30
C ASP A 114 -6.15 -1.50 9.28
N THR A 115 -7.32 -2.13 9.28
CA THR A 115 -8.41 -1.74 10.20
C THR A 115 -8.62 -2.78 11.29
N VAL A 116 -8.89 -4.03 10.90
CA VAL A 116 -9.31 -5.08 11.85
C VAL A 116 -8.14 -5.50 12.74
N TYR A 117 -6.97 -5.71 12.15
CA TYR A 117 -5.80 -6.27 12.82
C TYR A 117 -4.64 -5.27 13.02
N ILE A 118 -4.87 -3.96 12.87
CA ILE A 118 -3.84 -2.91 12.99
C ILE A 118 -2.97 -3.04 14.24
N ASP A 119 -3.57 -3.22 15.42
CA ASP A 119 -2.83 -3.33 16.69
C ASP A 119 -2.44 -4.77 17.03
N ARG A 120 -2.77 -5.75 16.19
CA ARG A 120 -2.48 -7.19 16.45
C ARG A 120 -1.42 -7.75 15.50
N LEU A 121 -0.64 -8.71 15.98
CA LEU A 121 0.18 -9.53 15.08
C LEU A 121 -0.77 -10.47 14.35
N SER A 122 -0.74 -10.46 13.03
CA SER A 122 -1.69 -11.20 12.21
C SER A 122 -1.09 -11.52 10.85
N TRP A 123 -1.51 -12.64 10.27
CA TRP A 123 -1.12 -13.06 8.92
C TRP A 123 -1.63 -12.12 7.83
N TRP A 124 -2.66 -11.31 8.12
CA TRP A 124 -3.16 -10.30 7.18
C TRP A 124 -2.10 -9.28 6.77
N HIS A 125 -1.18 -8.90 7.67
CA HIS A 125 -0.11 -7.92 7.37
C HIS A 125 0.88 -8.41 6.31
N PRO A 126 1.54 -9.58 6.45
CA PRO A 126 2.42 -10.09 5.39
C PRO A 126 1.65 -10.41 4.10
N THR A 127 0.43 -10.94 4.20
CA THR A 127 -0.40 -11.21 3.02
C THR A 127 -0.69 -9.92 2.25
N ASP A 128 -1.12 -8.86 2.93
CA ASP A 128 -1.37 -7.56 2.31
C ASP A 128 -0.14 -7.00 1.60
N ARG A 129 1.05 -7.12 2.20
CA ARG A 129 2.29 -6.66 1.55
C ARG A 129 2.67 -7.48 0.32
N ILE A 130 2.50 -8.80 0.36
CA ILE A 130 2.74 -9.67 -0.80
C ILE A 130 1.77 -9.27 -1.92
N CYS A 131 0.51 -9.04 -1.57
CA CYS A 131 -0.46 -8.56 -2.54
C CYS A 131 -0.12 -7.14 -3.05
N ALA A 132 0.24 -6.19 -2.20
CA ALA A 132 0.67 -4.86 -2.66
C ALA A 132 1.83 -4.97 -3.68
N LEU A 133 2.82 -5.84 -3.43
CA LEU A 133 3.89 -6.13 -4.38
C LEU A 133 3.38 -6.75 -5.69
N CYS A 134 2.53 -7.76 -5.63
CA CYS A 134 1.90 -8.34 -6.81
C CYS A 134 1.09 -7.31 -7.61
N GLY A 135 0.40 -6.39 -6.93
CA GLY A 135 -0.36 -5.30 -7.54
C GLY A 135 0.53 -4.29 -8.27
N ILE A 136 1.69 -3.97 -7.70
CA ILE A 136 2.71 -3.13 -8.37
C ILE A 136 3.25 -3.83 -9.61
N LEU A 137 3.64 -5.11 -9.51
CA LEU A 137 4.15 -5.88 -10.66
C LEU A 137 3.10 -5.97 -11.78
N PHE A 138 1.87 -6.27 -11.41
CA PHE A 138 0.73 -6.27 -12.33
C PHE A 138 0.59 -4.93 -13.04
N THR A 139 0.51 -3.85 -12.28
CA THR A 139 0.40 -2.49 -12.80
C THR A 139 1.50 -2.19 -13.80
N CYS A 140 2.75 -2.45 -13.43
CA CYS A 140 3.91 -2.18 -14.28
C CYS A 140 3.81 -2.97 -15.58
N SER A 141 3.41 -4.24 -15.52
CA SER A 141 3.21 -5.06 -16.72
C SER A 141 2.04 -4.58 -17.59
N SER A 142 0.93 -4.12 -16.99
CA SER A 142 -0.21 -3.56 -17.71
C SER A 142 0.18 -2.29 -18.47
N LEU A 143 0.88 -1.38 -17.78
CA LEU A 143 1.39 -0.15 -18.40
C LEU A 143 2.33 -0.45 -19.55
N LEU A 144 3.27 -1.39 -19.36
CA LEU A 144 4.19 -1.77 -20.42
C LEU A 144 3.45 -2.28 -21.66
N VAL A 145 2.45 -3.15 -21.47
CA VAL A 145 1.64 -3.66 -22.58
C VAL A 145 0.86 -2.53 -23.28
N LEU A 146 0.27 -1.61 -22.53
CA LEU A 146 -0.45 -0.46 -23.10
C LEU A 146 0.48 0.50 -23.85
N LEU A 147 1.66 0.81 -23.29
CA LEU A 147 2.68 1.62 -23.94
C LEU A 147 3.19 0.98 -25.24
N MET A 148 3.29 -0.36 -25.30
CA MET A 148 3.76 -1.06 -26.50
C MET A 148 2.70 -1.14 -27.62
N ASN A 149 1.41 -1.24 -27.27
CA ASN A 149 0.36 -1.55 -28.24
C ASN A 149 -0.49 -0.33 -28.63
N ALA A 150 -0.59 0.68 -27.78
CA ALA A 150 -1.58 1.74 -27.97
C ALA A 150 -1.19 3.07 -27.30
N LEU A 151 0.10 3.41 -27.34
CA LEU A 151 0.63 4.66 -26.78
C LEU A 151 -0.11 5.88 -27.33
N ASP A 152 -0.19 6.01 -28.65
CA ASP A 152 -0.74 7.21 -29.31
C ASP A 152 -2.23 7.40 -29.02
N GLN A 153 -2.97 6.31 -28.82
CA GLN A 153 -4.41 6.34 -28.55
C GLN A 153 -4.74 6.61 -27.09
N TYR A 154 -3.92 6.12 -26.15
CA TYR A 154 -4.25 6.15 -24.71
C TYR A 154 -3.24 6.94 -23.86
N LEU A 155 -2.37 7.74 -24.47
CA LEU A 155 -1.34 8.52 -23.77
C LEU A 155 -1.92 9.33 -22.61
N ALA A 156 -3.04 10.02 -22.82
CA ALA A 156 -3.66 10.84 -21.79
C ALA A 156 -4.10 10.01 -20.57
N GLY A 157 -4.75 8.86 -20.79
CA GLY A 157 -5.15 7.95 -19.72
C GLY A 157 -3.94 7.38 -18.97
N ILE A 158 -2.89 6.98 -19.71
CA ILE A 158 -1.64 6.48 -19.13
C ILE A 158 -0.98 7.55 -18.26
N MET A 159 -0.95 8.81 -18.71
CA MET A 159 -0.40 9.92 -17.93
C MET A 159 -1.20 10.20 -16.65
N VAL A 160 -2.53 10.10 -16.70
CA VAL A 160 -3.38 10.19 -15.50
C VAL A 160 -3.05 9.08 -14.51
N TYR A 161 -2.86 7.85 -15.00
CA TYR A 161 -2.44 6.74 -14.15
C TYR A 161 -1.09 7.01 -13.47
N LEU A 162 -0.08 7.39 -14.26
CA LEU A 162 1.26 7.69 -13.76
C LEU A 162 1.22 8.82 -12.72
N PHE A 163 0.42 9.85 -12.95
CA PHE A 163 0.22 10.92 -11.98
C PHE A 163 -0.39 10.40 -10.67
N GLY A 164 -1.42 9.57 -10.74
CA GLY A 164 -2.01 8.90 -9.57
C GLY A 164 -1.00 8.03 -8.81
N ALA A 165 -0.14 7.29 -9.52
CA ALA A 165 0.92 6.49 -8.93
C ALA A 165 1.97 7.36 -8.20
N ILE A 166 2.42 8.46 -8.82
CA ILE A 166 3.34 9.43 -8.19
C ILE A 166 2.74 9.99 -6.90
N LEU A 167 1.47 10.40 -6.92
CA LEU A 167 0.78 10.91 -5.75
C LEU A 167 0.65 9.84 -4.65
N SER A 168 0.35 8.59 -5.00
CA SER A 168 0.30 7.48 -4.05
C SER A 168 1.66 7.23 -3.40
N SER A 169 2.75 7.22 -4.18
CA SER A 169 4.11 7.08 -3.65
C SER A 169 4.52 8.24 -2.74
N ALA A 170 4.15 9.49 -3.11
CA ALA A 170 4.39 10.65 -2.26
C ALA A 170 3.61 10.54 -0.94
N ALA A 171 2.35 10.10 -0.98
CA ALA A 171 1.54 9.86 0.22
C ALA A 171 2.16 8.77 1.12
N PHE A 172 2.62 7.66 0.54
CA PHE A 172 3.32 6.60 1.28
C PHE A 172 4.63 7.10 1.92
N ALA A 173 5.41 7.93 1.23
CA ALA A 173 6.62 8.53 1.81
C ALA A 173 6.30 9.47 2.97
N LEU A 174 5.24 10.28 2.83
CA LEU A 174 4.76 11.18 3.89
C LEU A 174 4.17 10.43 5.09
N GLU A 175 3.54 9.27 4.87
CA GLU A 175 3.03 8.42 5.96
C GLU A 175 4.13 8.10 6.98
N TRP A 176 5.35 7.77 6.52
CA TRP A 176 6.48 7.49 7.38
C TRP A 176 6.93 8.70 8.21
N THR A 177 6.92 9.90 7.64
CA THR A 177 7.30 11.11 8.37
C THR A 177 6.25 11.47 9.42
N ARG A 178 4.96 11.32 9.09
CA ARG A 178 3.83 11.51 10.03
C ARG A 178 3.87 10.52 11.18
N LYS A 179 4.14 9.25 10.87
CA LYS A 179 4.33 8.19 11.86
C LYS A 179 5.48 8.50 12.81
N ALA A 180 6.63 8.93 12.29
CA ALA A 180 7.79 9.31 13.12
C ALA A 180 7.47 10.51 14.03
N ALA A 181 6.68 11.46 13.55
CA ALA A 181 6.21 12.61 14.32
C ALA A 181 5.08 12.29 15.32
N LYS A 182 4.59 11.05 15.37
CA LYS A 182 3.39 10.64 16.13
C LYS A 182 2.13 11.46 15.77
N ASP A 183 2.08 11.99 14.54
CA ASP A 183 0.92 12.69 13.99
C ASP A 183 -0.06 11.67 13.42
N ILE A 184 -0.98 11.20 14.27
CA ILE A 184 -1.96 10.16 13.97
C ILE A 184 -2.94 10.59 12.88
N ALA A 185 -3.45 11.83 12.94
CA ALA A 185 -4.37 12.33 11.93
C ALA A 185 -3.68 12.47 10.56
N GLY A 186 -2.46 13.00 10.53
CA GLY A 186 -1.66 13.09 9.32
C GLY A 186 -1.31 11.71 8.75
N PHE A 187 -0.96 10.75 9.62
CA PHE A 187 -0.74 9.35 9.22
C PHE A 187 -1.99 8.77 8.55
N ALA A 188 -3.16 8.91 9.17
CA ALA A 188 -4.43 8.40 8.66
C ALA A 188 -4.77 8.96 7.27
N LEU A 189 -4.56 10.27 7.07
CA LEU A 189 -4.83 10.95 5.81
C LEU A 189 -3.84 10.53 4.72
N CYS A 190 -2.54 10.51 5.01
CA CYS A 190 -1.53 10.03 4.08
C CYS A 190 -1.78 8.57 3.71
N HIS A 191 -2.19 7.75 4.68
CA HIS A 191 -2.49 6.36 4.45
C HIS A 191 -3.74 6.19 3.56
N ALA A 192 -4.83 6.89 3.86
CA ALA A 192 -6.00 6.89 2.99
C ALA A 192 -5.67 7.39 1.57
N ALA A 193 -4.84 8.43 1.46
CA ALA A 193 -4.41 8.97 0.17
C ALA A 193 -3.62 7.96 -0.67
N TRP A 194 -2.74 7.15 -0.06
CA TRP A 194 -1.99 6.13 -0.78
C TRP A 194 -2.92 5.08 -1.40
N HIS A 195 -3.94 4.63 -0.66
CA HIS A 195 -4.99 3.71 -1.14
C HIS A 195 -5.91 4.31 -2.20
N VAL A 196 -6.09 5.63 -2.23
CA VAL A 196 -7.04 6.29 -3.14
C VAL A 196 -6.39 6.65 -4.47
N PHE A 197 -5.20 7.26 -4.47
CA PHE A 197 -4.66 7.91 -5.67
C PHE A 197 -4.33 6.96 -6.81
N ALA A 198 -3.64 5.85 -6.53
CA ALA A 198 -3.27 4.90 -7.58
C ALA A 198 -4.50 4.15 -8.15
N PRO A 199 -5.42 3.58 -7.34
CA PRO A 199 -6.64 2.96 -7.86
C PRO A 199 -7.55 3.95 -8.59
N THR A 200 -7.65 5.20 -8.13
CA THR A 200 -8.43 6.24 -8.84
C THR A 200 -7.79 6.58 -10.19
N GLY A 201 -6.46 6.70 -10.25
CA GLY A 201 -5.74 6.85 -11.51
C GLY A 201 -6.04 5.69 -12.48
N LEU A 202 -6.11 4.46 -11.97
CA LEU A 202 -6.43 3.26 -12.78
C LEU A 202 -7.86 3.34 -13.32
N ILE A 203 -8.82 3.68 -12.45
CA ILE A 203 -10.22 3.85 -12.83
C ILE A 203 -10.35 4.89 -13.94
N ILE A 204 -9.76 6.08 -13.75
CA ILE A 204 -9.86 7.16 -14.74
C ILE A 204 -9.20 6.74 -16.06
N MET A 205 -8.00 6.13 -16.02
CA MET A 205 -7.35 5.61 -17.22
C MET A 205 -8.30 4.69 -18.00
N ILE A 206 -8.84 3.66 -17.36
CA ILE A 206 -9.76 2.71 -18.00
C ILE A 206 -10.99 3.41 -18.58
N LEU A 207 -11.60 4.33 -17.84
CA LEU A 207 -12.78 5.07 -18.28
C LEU A 207 -12.51 6.00 -19.47
N THR A 208 -11.25 6.42 -19.67
CA THR A 208 -10.82 7.24 -20.80
C THR A 208 -10.43 6.43 -22.04
N MET A 209 -10.29 5.11 -21.95
CA MET A 209 -9.93 4.23 -23.08
C MET A 209 -11.11 3.90 -24.00
N LYS A 210 -12.01 4.85 -24.24
CA LYS A 210 -13.22 4.65 -25.07
C LYS A 210 -12.96 4.91 -26.54
#